data_AF-A0A172Y3X3-F1
#
_entry.id   AF-A0A172Y3X3-F1
#
_cell.length_a   1.000
_cell.length_b   1.000
_cell.length_c   1.000
_cell.angle_alpha   90.00
_cell.angle_beta   90.00
_cell.angle_gamma   90.00
#
_symmetry.space_group_name_H-M   'P 1'
#
loop_
_entity.id
_entity.type
_entity.pdbx_description
1 polymer ?
#
loop_
_entity_poly.entity_id
_entity_poly.type
_entity_poly.pdbx_seq_one_letter_code
_entity_poly.pdbx_strand_id
1 'polypeptide(L)'
;MTDVTQDTAAGFDALKGLGTAAAEEIVREPKIDALGRSYSTGKRKNAIARVWVKRGTGKITVNGKDVAAYFARPVLQMMVAQPLNVSDRATQYDVICTVEGSGLSGQAGAIRHGLSHALTHYEPELRKVLKPHGFLTRDSRVVERKKYGRAKARKSFQFSKR
;
A
#
# COMPACT_ATOMS: atom_id res chain seq x y z
N MET A 1 -34.61 -44.43 43.15
CA MET A 1 -34.90 -43.55 42.00
C MET A 1 -33.91 -42.41 42.09
N THR A 2 -32.82 -42.51 41.32
CA THR A 2 -31.77 -41.50 41.21
C THR A 2 -32.10 -40.62 40.02
N ASP A 3 -32.35 -39.34 40.26
CA ASP A 3 -32.62 -38.37 39.20
C ASP A 3 -31.35 -38.09 38.40
N VAL A 4 -31.44 -38.31 37.09
CA VAL A 4 -30.42 -37.96 36.09
C VAL A 4 -30.77 -36.56 35.58
N THR A 5 -30.13 -35.54 36.13
CA THR A 5 -30.16 -34.18 35.56
C THR A 5 -29.17 -34.12 34.39
N GLN A 6 -29.70 -34.24 33.16
CA GLN A 6 -28.96 -33.87 31.96
C GLN A 6 -29.01 -32.35 31.78
N ASP A 7 -28.05 -31.63 32.34
CA ASP A 7 -27.78 -30.24 31.94
C ASP A 7 -26.76 -30.24 30.80
N THR A 8 -27.25 -30.49 29.59
CA THR A 8 -26.45 -30.37 28.36
C THR A 8 -26.58 -28.96 27.81
N ALA A 9 -26.07 -27.97 28.55
CA ALA A 9 -25.83 -26.64 28.00
C ALA A 9 -24.51 -26.64 27.20
N ALA A 10 -24.48 -27.39 26.10
CA ALA A 10 -23.39 -27.35 25.11
C ALA A 10 -23.96 -26.84 23.77
N GLY A 11 -24.48 -25.62 23.80
CA GLY A 11 -25.04 -24.94 22.62
C GLY A 11 -24.17 -23.75 22.22
N PHE A 12 -24.19 -23.40 20.93
CA PHE A 12 -23.48 -22.31 20.26
C PHE A 12 -23.44 -20.93 20.98
N ASP A 13 -24.20 -20.72 22.05
CA ASP A 13 -24.16 -19.53 22.90
C ASP A 13 -22.83 -19.35 23.66
N ALA A 14 -22.16 -20.44 24.05
CA ALA A 14 -20.82 -20.34 24.68
C ALA A 14 -19.75 -19.79 23.71
N LEU A 15 -19.97 -19.94 22.39
CA LEU A 15 -19.10 -19.41 21.34
C LEU A 15 -19.40 -17.94 21.00
N LYS A 16 -20.56 -17.41 21.40
CA LYS A 16 -20.94 -16.00 21.17
C LYS A 16 -20.08 -15.01 21.98
N GLY A 17 -19.55 -15.44 23.13
CA GLY A 17 -18.65 -14.64 23.97
C GLY A 17 -17.17 -14.66 23.53
N LEU A 18 -16.76 -15.61 22.68
CA LEU A 18 -15.40 -15.71 22.15
C LEU A 18 -15.20 -14.82 20.90
N GLY A 19 -16.28 -14.24 20.39
CA GLY A 19 -16.34 -13.52 19.13
C GLY A 19 -16.07 -12.02 19.19
N THR A 20 -15.48 -11.47 20.27
CA THR A 20 -14.86 -10.12 20.22
C THR A 20 -13.91 -9.96 21.40
N ALA A 21 -12.81 -10.73 21.42
CA ALA A 21 -11.64 -10.23 22.11
C ALA A 21 -11.31 -8.89 21.45
N ALA A 22 -11.60 -7.80 22.17
CA ALA A 22 -11.22 -6.45 21.79
C ALA A 22 -9.76 -6.54 21.35
N ALA A 23 -9.55 -6.44 20.03
CA ALA A 23 -8.22 -6.53 19.46
C ALA A 23 -7.41 -5.44 20.15
N GLU A 24 -6.51 -5.84 21.05
CA GLU A 24 -5.56 -4.94 21.68
C GLU A 24 -5.01 -4.05 20.57
N GLU A 25 -5.30 -2.75 20.66
CA GLU A 25 -4.81 -1.82 19.66
C GLU A 25 -3.30 -1.88 19.73
N ILE A 26 -2.70 -2.56 18.77
CA ILE A 26 -1.25 -2.61 18.63
C ILE A 26 -0.83 -1.17 18.38
N VAL A 27 -0.43 -0.46 19.44
CA VAL A 27 0.00 0.94 19.39
C VAL A 27 1.29 0.96 18.58
N ARG A 28 1.16 1.34 17.31
CA ARG A 28 2.34 1.57 16.46
C ARG A 28 2.88 2.95 16.80
N GLU A 29 4.14 3.02 17.19
CA GLU A 29 4.78 4.30 17.45
C GLU A 29 4.99 5.08 16.15
N PRO A 30 4.75 6.41 16.17
CA PRO A 30 5.05 7.27 15.03
C PRO A 30 6.56 7.33 14.81
N LYS A 31 7.00 7.18 13.57
CA LYS A 31 8.40 7.28 13.16
C LYS A 31 8.62 8.58 12.39
N ILE A 32 9.09 9.59 13.12
CA ILE A 32 9.30 10.95 12.63
C ILE A 32 10.75 11.36 12.92
N ASP A 33 11.40 11.98 11.95
CA ASP A 33 12.76 12.50 12.09
C ASP A 33 12.79 13.79 12.92
N ALA A 34 13.98 14.22 13.35
CA ALA A 34 14.20 15.48 14.07
C ALA A 34 13.64 16.73 13.35
N LEU A 35 13.50 16.66 12.01
CA LEU A 35 12.95 17.73 11.17
C LEU A 35 11.42 17.65 10.98
N GLY A 36 10.74 16.78 11.72
CA GLY A 36 9.28 16.62 11.64
C GLY A 36 8.81 15.97 10.34
N ARG A 37 9.68 15.19 9.69
CA ARG A 37 9.40 14.49 8.42
C ARG A 37 9.31 13.00 8.66
N SER A 38 8.46 12.31 7.89
CA SER A 38 8.45 10.85 7.85
C SER A 38 9.06 10.34 6.56
N TYR A 39 9.91 9.33 6.68
CA TYR A 39 10.58 8.67 5.56
C TYR A 39 9.97 7.31 5.28
N SER A 40 9.78 7.01 4.00
CA SER A 40 9.44 5.67 3.56
C SER A 40 10.03 5.35 2.20
N THR A 41 9.99 4.06 1.85
CA THR A 41 10.33 3.60 0.51
C THR A 41 9.17 2.81 -0.09
N GLY A 42 8.92 3.03 -1.38
CA GLY A 42 7.95 2.30 -2.17
C GLY A 42 8.62 1.62 -3.36
N LYS A 43 8.14 0.43 -3.73
CA LYS A 43 8.68 -0.33 -4.86
C LYS A 43 7.55 -0.94 -5.69
N ARG A 44 7.63 -0.83 -7.02
CA ARG A 44 6.73 -1.52 -7.95
C ARG A 44 7.48 -1.87 -9.23
N LYS A 45 7.39 -3.13 -9.67
CA LYS A 45 8.28 -3.65 -10.73
C LYS A 45 9.74 -3.33 -10.36
N ASN A 46 10.45 -2.61 -11.23
CA ASN A 46 11.82 -2.15 -11.02
C ASN A 46 11.89 -0.67 -10.56
N ALA A 47 10.76 -0.02 -10.30
CA ALA A 47 10.75 1.35 -9.80
C ALA A 47 10.97 1.36 -8.29
N ILE A 48 11.82 2.28 -7.84
CA ILE A 48 12.08 2.56 -6.43
C ILE A 48 11.72 4.02 -6.19
N ALA A 49 10.93 4.28 -5.16
CA ALA A 49 10.53 5.60 -4.73
C ALA A 49 10.95 5.82 -3.29
N ARG A 50 11.69 6.90 -3.04
CA ARG A 50 11.98 7.42 -1.70
C ARG A 50 11.04 8.58 -1.46
N VAL A 51 10.24 8.49 -0.41
CA VAL A 51 9.18 9.46 -0.12
C VAL A 51 9.44 10.09 1.24
N TRP A 52 9.37 11.41 1.26
CA TRP A 52 9.44 12.23 2.46
C TRP A 52 8.12 12.97 2.61
N VAL A 53 7.49 12.84 3.77
CA VAL A 53 6.22 13.51 4.08
C VAL A 53 6.46 14.51 5.22
N LYS A 54 5.97 15.73 5.05
CA LYS A 54 6.01 16.79 6.05
C LYS A 54 4.62 17.43 6.15
N ARG A 55 4.22 17.93 7.32
CA ARG A 55 3.03 18.81 7.40
C ARG A 55 3.26 20.10 6.61
N GLY A 56 2.27 20.51 5.82
CA GLY A 56 2.39 21.63 4.89
C GLY A 56 1.12 21.91 4.11
N THR A 57 1.29 22.36 2.87
CA THR A 57 0.22 22.94 2.01
C THR A 57 -0.43 21.97 1.01
N GLY A 58 0.00 20.71 0.95
CA GLY A 58 -0.50 19.73 -0.03
C GLY A 58 0.32 19.68 -1.32
N LYS A 59 1.53 20.25 -1.36
CA LYS A 59 2.37 20.27 -2.56
C LYS A 59 3.08 18.93 -2.74
N ILE A 60 2.98 18.35 -3.94
CA ILE A 60 3.64 17.09 -4.28
C ILE A 60 4.72 17.34 -5.33
N THR A 61 5.97 17.17 -4.93
CA THR A 61 7.14 17.35 -5.80
C THR A 61 7.79 15.99 -6.09
N VAL A 62 8.04 15.69 -7.37
CA VAL A 62 8.67 14.44 -7.84
C VAL A 62 9.94 14.79 -8.62
N ASN A 63 11.10 14.33 -8.16
CA ASN A 63 12.42 14.61 -8.76
C ASN A 63 12.66 16.11 -9.03
N GLY A 64 12.25 16.97 -8.11
CA GLY A 64 12.40 18.43 -8.22
C GLY A 64 11.41 19.12 -9.18
N LYS A 65 10.46 18.38 -9.75
CA LYS A 65 9.38 18.92 -10.60
C LYS A 65 8.02 18.74 -9.92
N ASP A 66 7.06 19.56 -10.28
CA ASP A 66 5.68 19.37 -9.84
C ASP A 66 5.07 18.07 -10.41
N VAL A 67 4.11 17.46 -9.70
CA VAL A 67 3.44 16.22 -10.15
C VAL A 67 2.79 16.37 -11.51
N ALA A 68 2.18 17.53 -11.81
CA ALA A 68 1.53 17.74 -13.09
C ALA A 68 2.55 17.79 -14.24
N ALA A 69 3.72 18.38 -13.99
CA ALA A 69 4.82 18.46 -14.96
C ALA A 69 5.55 17.12 -15.15
N TYR A 70 5.66 16.29 -14.10
CA TYR A 70 6.33 15.00 -14.18
C TYR A 70 5.46 13.92 -14.84
N PHE A 71 4.19 13.87 -14.46
CA PHE A 71 3.23 12.90 -14.99
C PHE A 71 2.32 13.57 -16.02
N ALA A 72 2.63 13.43 -17.31
CA ALA A 72 1.80 14.00 -18.38
C ALA A 72 0.36 13.47 -18.43
N ARG A 73 0.09 12.28 -17.86
CA ARG A 73 -1.24 11.67 -17.87
C ARG A 73 -1.97 11.92 -16.54
N PRO A 74 -3.20 12.47 -16.55
CA PRO A 74 -3.95 12.77 -15.32
C PRO A 74 -4.26 11.51 -14.51
N VAL A 75 -4.47 10.36 -15.17
CA VAL A 75 -4.68 9.07 -14.49
C VAL A 75 -3.52 8.70 -13.56
N LEU A 76 -2.29 9.04 -13.92
CA LEU A 76 -1.10 8.77 -13.10
C LEU A 76 -1.00 9.73 -11.92
N GLN A 77 -1.40 10.98 -12.10
CA GLN A 77 -1.48 11.99 -11.03
C GLN A 77 -2.52 11.57 -9.99
N MET A 78 -3.72 11.17 -10.44
CA MET A 78 -4.77 10.64 -9.57
C MET A 78 -4.29 9.42 -8.78
N MET A 79 -3.52 8.52 -9.41
CA MET A 79 -2.97 7.34 -8.75
C MET A 79 -2.01 7.70 -7.61
N VAL A 80 -1.24 8.78 -7.73
CA VAL A 80 -0.36 9.27 -6.67
C VAL A 80 -1.16 9.93 -5.55
N ALA A 81 -2.24 10.64 -5.86
CA ALA A 81 -3.10 11.32 -4.89
C ALA A 81 -4.07 10.39 -4.12
N GLN A 82 -4.38 9.20 -4.63
CA GLN A 82 -5.27 8.20 -4.00
C GLN A 82 -5.13 8.04 -2.48
N PRO A 83 -3.93 7.76 -1.91
CA PRO A 83 -3.79 7.53 -0.48
C PRO A 83 -4.02 8.80 0.36
N LEU A 84 -3.82 9.99 -0.20
CA LEU A 84 -4.10 11.26 0.47
C LEU A 84 -5.59 11.61 0.44
N ASN A 85 -6.28 11.25 -0.64
CA ASN A 85 -7.72 11.44 -0.76
C ASN A 85 -8.47 10.49 0.16
N VAL A 86 -8.04 9.23 0.24
CA VAL A 86 -8.68 8.22 1.11
C VAL A 86 -8.47 8.51 2.60
N SER A 87 -7.38 9.18 2.97
CA SER A 87 -7.16 9.61 4.35
C SER A 87 -7.76 10.98 4.67
N ASP A 88 -8.37 11.67 3.70
CA ASP A 88 -8.84 13.06 3.82
C ASP A 88 -7.72 14.04 4.25
N ARG A 89 -6.47 13.78 3.83
CA ARG A 89 -5.28 14.58 4.18
C ARG A 89 -4.60 15.25 2.99
N ALA A 90 -5.31 15.42 1.88
CA ALA A 90 -4.77 15.99 0.65
C ALA A 90 -4.14 17.39 0.83
N THR A 91 -4.70 18.24 1.67
CA THR A 91 -4.24 19.62 1.90
C THR A 91 -3.26 19.78 3.06
N GLN A 92 -3.00 18.71 3.83
CA GLN A 92 -2.28 18.81 5.10
C GLN A 92 -0.79 18.44 5.01
N TYR A 93 -0.40 17.72 3.96
CA TYR A 93 0.95 17.18 3.83
C TYR A 93 1.62 17.62 2.53
N ASP A 94 2.82 18.16 2.66
CA ASP A 94 3.74 18.29 1.54
C ASP A 94 4.53 16.99 1.37
N VAL A 95 4.68 16.58 0.11
CA VAL A 95 5.29 15.31 -0.25
C VAL A 95 6.46 15.58 -1.19
N ILE A 96 7.65 15.13 -0.80
CA ILE A 96 8.86 15.20 -1.62
C ILE A 96 9.29 13.78 -1.97
N CYS A 97 9.23 13.47 -3.26
CA CYS A 97 9.55 12.14 -3.78
C CYS A 97 10.81 12.19 -4.66
N THR A 98 11.70 11.23 -4.45
CA THR A 98 12.77 10.89 -5.39
C THR A 98 12.49 9.51 -5.96
N VAL A 99 12.42 9.38 -7.28
CA VAL A 99 12.07 8.14 -7.98
C VAL A 99 13.08 7.78 -9.06
N GLU A 100 13.39 6.49 -9.14
CA GLU A 100 14.33 5.92 -10.08
C GLU A 100 13.82 4.58 -10.63
N GLY A 101 14.24 4.25 -11.87
CA GLY A 101 13.90 3.01 -12.55
C GLY A 101 12.49 2.94 -13.15
N SER A 102 12.20 1.83 -13.86
CA SER A 102 10.95 1.55 -14.60
C SER A 102 10.45 2.70 -15.51
N GLY A 103 9.18 2.63 -15.93
CA GLY A 103 8.49 3.72 -16.62
C GLY A 103 7.50 4.45 -15.70
N LEU A 104 6.88 5.52 -16.21
CA LEU A 104 6.00 6.44 -15.44
C LEU A 104 4.90 5.72 -14.65
N SER A 105 4.25 4.71 -15.22
CA SER A 105 3.20 3.95 -14.52
C SER A 105 3.73 3.09 -13.36
N GLY A 106 4.94 2.53 -13.52
CA GLY A 106 5.63 1.79 -12.46
C GLY A 106 6.03 2.73 -11.32
N GLN A 107 6.57 3.90 -11.67
CA GLN A 107 6.96 4.95 -10.73
C GLN A 107 5.77 5.49 -9.94
N ALA A 108 4.66 5.85 -10.59
CA ALA A 108 3.45 6.32 -9.91
C ALA A 108 2.94 5.28 -8.89
N GLY A 109 2.98 4.00 -9.26
CA GLY A 109 2.62 2.92 -8.33
C GLY A 109 3.59 2.76 -7.16
N ALA A 110 4.89 2.97 -7.38
CA ALA A 110 5.89 2.97 -6.32
C ALA A 110 5.71 4.15 -5.36
N ILE A 111 5.46 5.37 -5.88
CA ILE A 111 5.18 6.56 -5.06
C ILE A 111 3.95 6.34 -4.19
N ARG A 112 2.84 5.88 -4.76
CA ARG A 112 1.62 5.58 -4.01
C ARG A 112 1.88 4.64 -2.84
N HIS A 113 2.64 3.57 -3.07
CA HIS A 113 2.98 2.61 -2.02
C HIS A 113 3.86 3.25 -0.93
N GLY A 114 4.89 4.01 -1.32
CA GLY A 114 5.75 4.73 -0.37
C GLY A 114 4.95 5.74 0.45
N LEU A 115 4.13 6.57 -0.20
CA LEU A 115 3.32 7.59 0.45
C LEU A 115 2.39 6.99 1.51
N SER A 116 1.78 5.85 1.22
CA SER A 116 0.90 5.15 2.17
C SER A 116 1.64 4.69 3.43
N HIS A 117 2.88 4.21 3.28
CA HIS A 117 3.73 3.85 4.43
C HIS A 117 4.20 5.08 5.20
N ALA A 118 4.59 6.16 4.52
CA ALA A 118 5.00 7.40 5.18
C ALA A 118 3.85 8.02 5.99
N LEU A 119 2.63 8.00 5.47
CA LEU A 119 1.45 8.44 6.20
C LEU A 119 1.19 7.59 7.45
N THR A 120 1.38 6.27 7.35
CA THR A 120 1.22 5.36 8.51
C THR A 120 2.31 5.56 9.56
N HIS A 121 3.53 5.93 9.14
CA HIS A 121 4.61 6.28 10.06
C HIS A 121 4.40 7.64 10.72
N TYR A 122 3.72 8.57 10.05
CA TYR A 122 3.35 9.86 10.65
C TYR A 122 2.18 9.71 11.62
N GLU A 123 1.09 9.07 11.19
CA GLU A 123 -0.09 8.79 12.01
C GLU A 123 -0.44 7.28 11.94
N PRO A 124 -0.18 6.52 13.02
CA PRO A 124 -0.39 5.07 13.02
C PRO A 124 -1.86 4.65 12.85
N GLU A 125 -2.79 5.53 13.22
CA GLU A 125 -4.24 5.32 13.12
C GLU A 125 -4.73 5.20 11.67
N LEU A 126 -4.08 5.92 10.74
CA LEU A 126 -4.42 5.91 9.31
C LEU A 126 -4.28 4.52 8.68
N ARG A 127 -3.56 3.60 9.33
CA ARG A 127 -3.45 2.21 8.87
C ARG A 127 -4.82 1.52 8.78
N LYS A 128 -5.75 1.83 9.70
CA LYS A 128 -7.09 1.22 9.72
C LYS A 128 -7.86 1.58 8.45
N VAL A 129 -7.65 2.78 7.91
CA VAL A 129 -8.27 3.25 6.67
C VAL A 129 -7.49 2.74 5.44
N LEU A 130 -6.15 2.84 5.44
CA LEU A 130 -5.33 2.52 4.27
C LEU A 130 -5.21 1.02 3.98
N LYS A 131 -5.33 0.15 5.00
CA LYS A 131 -5.18 -1.31 4.84
C LYS A 131 -6.32 -1.95 4.05
N PRO A 132 -7.62 -1.68 4.33
CA PRO A 132 -8.73 -2.17 3.52
C PRO A 132 -8.66 -1.79 2.04
N HIS A 133 -8.19 -0.58 1.72
CA HIS A 133 -8.02 -0.11 0.33
C HIS A 133 -6.78 -0.71 -0.37
N GLY A 134 -5.99 -1.56 0.31
CA GLY A 134 -4.88 -2.31 -0.29
C GLY A 134 -3.63 -1.50 -0.58
N PHE A 135 -3.51 -0.26 -0.09
CA PHE A 135 -2.36 0.61 -0.41
C PHE A 135 -1.05 0.21 0.29
N LEU A 136 -1.16 -0.48 1.43
CA LEU A 136 -0.03 -0.98 2.21
C LEU A 136 0.55 -2.28 1.66
N THR A 137 -0.14 -2.94 0.73
CA THR A 137 0.34 -4.17 0.09
C THR A 137 1.18 -3.82 -1.12
N ARG A 138 2.41 -4.35 -1.18
CA ARG A 138 3.27 -4.19 -2.35
C ARG A 138 2.72 -5.01 -3.52
N ASP A 139 2.59 -4.41 -4.70
CA ASP A 139 2.32 -5.15 -5.94
C ASP A 139 3.55 -6.02 -6.29
N SER A 140 3.42 -7.32 -6.08
CA SER A 140 4.49 -8.31 -6.26
C SER A 140 4.78 -8.65 -7.72
N ARG A 141 3.94 -8.20 -8.67
CA ARG A 141 4.07 -8.53 -10.09
C ARG A 141 5.35 -7.94 -10.68
N VAL A 142 6.19 -8.81 -11.23
CA VAL A 142 7.43 -8.48 -11.95
C VAL A 142 7.40 -9.17 -13.31
N VAL A 143 8.12 -8.63 -14.29
CA VAL A 143 8.20 -9.22 -15.63
C VAL A 143 8.87 -10.58 -15.55
N GLU A 144 8.18 -11.62 -16.00
CA GLU A 144 8.75 -12.96 -16.12
C GLU A 144 9.89 -12.97 -17.14
N ARG A 145 10.97 -13.70 -16.82
CA ARG A 145 12.08 -13.90 -17.76
C ARG A 145 11.64 -14.65 -19.01
N LYS A 146 12.36 -14.44 -20.11
CA LYS A 146 12.23 -15.28 -21.32
C LYS A 146 12.69 -16.70 -20.98
N LYS A 147 11.87 -17.70 -21.37
CA LYS A 147 12.20 -19.13 -21.24
C LYS A 147 12.79 -19.61 -22.56
N TYR A 148 13.73 -20.56 -22.51
CA TYR A 148 14.30 -21.16 -23.71
C TYR A 148 13.20 -21.89 -24.51
N GLY A 149 13.38 -22.01 -25.82
CA GLY A 149 12.39 -22.62 -26.72
C GLY A 149 11.08 -21.83 -26.89
N ARG A 150 10.95 -20.64 -26.31
CA ARG A 150 9.78 -19.77 -26.43
C ARG A 150 10.14 -18.39 -26.98
N ALA A 151 9.23 -17.79 -27.75
CA ALA A 151 9.40 -16.45 -28.31
C ALA A 151 9.37 -15.36 -27.23
N LYS A 152 8.55 -15.53 -26.18
CA LYS A 152 8.47 -14.66 -24.98
C LYS A 152 8.39 -15.51 -23.71
N ALA A 153 8.05 -14.91 -22.56
CA ALA A 153 7.90 -15.64 -21.29
C ALA A 153 6.97 -16.87 -21.41
N ARG A 154 5.85 -16.74 -22.14
CA ARG A 154 4.88 -17.82 -22.35
C ARG A 154 4.61 -18.17 -23.81
N LYS A 155 4.69 -17.21 -24.74
CA LYS A 155 4.38 -17.38 -26.17
C LYS A 155 5.31 -18.42 -26.81
N SER A 156 4.75 -19.55 -27.24
CA SER A 156 5.43 -20.57 -28.04
C SER A 156 5.43 -20.19 -29.52
N PHE A 157 6.30 -20.85 -30.29
CA PHE A 157 6.18 -20.87 -31.75
C PHE A 157 5.01 -21.77 -32.15
N GLN A 158 4.55 -21.64 -33.40
CA GLN A 158 3.52 -22.53 -33.95
C GLN A 158 4.04 -23.96 -33.97
N PHE A 159 3.26 -24.91 -33.45
CA PHE A 159 3.59 -26.33 -33.45
C PHE A 159 2.99 -26.99 -34.70
N SER A 160 3.81 -27.78 -35.43
CA SER A 160 3.35 -28.61 -36.55
C SER A 160 3.21 -30.05 -36.07
N LYS A 161 2.00 -30.62 -36.16
CA LYS A 161 1.64 -31.96 -35.65
C LYS A 161 1.74 -33.05 -36.74
N ARG A 162 2.63 -32.91 -37.71
CA ARG A 162 2.76 -33.91 -38.78
C ARG A 162 3.35 -35.22 -38.26
#